data_AF-A0A485NDV0-F1
#
_entry.id   AF-A0A485NDV0-F1
#
_cell.length_a   1.000
_cell.length_b   1.000
_cell.length_c   1.000
_cell.angle_alpha   90.00
_cell.angle_beta   90.00
_cell.angle_gamma   90.00
#
_symmetry.space_group_name_H-M   'P 1'
#
loop_
_entity.id
_entity.type
_entity.pdbx_description
1 polymer ?
#
loop_
_entity_poly.entity_id
_entity_poly.type
_entity_poly.pdbx_seq_one_letter_code
_entity_poly.pdbx_strand_id
1 'polypeptide(L)'
;ILAKTPSVTPDWCNVTLECHAPGTTEDVNVSWEIKGLPRELEQRGVPGPAPNPWTLALKLPLSQPSPSITCVVSNPGDRKTATRDLGEFCGH
;
A
#
# COMPACT_ATOMS: atom_id res chain seq x y z
N ILE A 1 -1.54 2.30 -8.24
CA ILE A 1 -1.34 1.16 -7.32
C ILE A 1 -1.84 -0.09 -8.05
N LEU A 2 -1.00 -1.12 -8.11
CA LEU A 2 -1.34 -2.43 -8.66
C LEU A 2 -1.23 -3.47 -7.55
N ALA A 3 -2.06 -4.50 -7.58
CA ALA A 3 -1.94 -5.64 -6.68
C ALA A 3 -1.39 -6.85 -7.44
N LYS A 4 -0.43 -7.54 -6.84
CA LYS A 4 -0.10 -8.91 -7.23
C LYS A 4 -1.25 -9.83 -6.81
N THR A 5 -1.32 -11.00 -7.44
CA THR A 5 -2.33 -12.03 -7.11
C THR A 5 -2.36 -12.28 -5.59
N PRO A 6 -3.48 -11.97 -4.91
CA PRO A 6 -3.60 -12.15 -3.48
C PRO A 6 -3.67 -13.65 -3.15
N SER A 7 -3.13 -14.03 -2.00
CA SER A 7 -3.29 -15.35 -1.41
C SER A 7 -4.28 -15.24 -0.27
N VAL A 8 -5.44 -15.87 -0.42
CA VAL A 8 -6.54 -15.81 0.54
C VAL A 8 -6.64 -17.15 1.27
N THR A 9 -6.67 -17.08 2.59
CA THR A 9 -6.94 -18.17 3.52
C THR A 9 -8.20 -17.82 4.32
N PRO A 10 -8.84 -18.77 5.04
CA PRO A 10 -10.11 -18.50 5.74
C PRO A 10 -10.09 -17.30 6.69
N ASP A 11 -8.93 -17.00 7.29
CA ASP A 11 -8.78 -15.94 8.29
C ASP A 11 -8.04 -14.70 7.75
N TRP A 12 -7.27 -14.83 6.66
CA TRP A 12 -6.32 -13.82 6.21
C TRP A 12 -6.23 -13.70 4.69
N CYS A 13 -6.06 -12.47 4.23
CA CYS A 13 -5.67 -12.11 2.88
C CYS A 13 -4.24 -11.56 2.86
N ASN A 14 -3.33 -12.26 2.18
CA ASN A 14 -2.00 -11.78 1.90
C ASN A 14 -1.96 -11.14 0.52
N VAL A 15 -1.64 -9.85 0.45
CA VAL A 15 -1.54 -9.11 -0.80
C VAL A 15 -0.22 -8.35 -0.86
N THR A 16 0.41 -8.32 -2.03
CA THR A 16 1.54 -7.44 -2.28
C THR A 16 1.12 -6.37 -3.26
N LEU A 17 1.30 -5.11 -2.85
CA LEU A 17 0.93 -3.95 -3.63
C LEU A 17 2.16 -3.27 -4.20
N GLU A 18 1.99 -2.67 -5.37
CA GLU A 18 3.00 -1.90 -6.06
C GLU A 18 2.50 -0.47 -6.26
N CYS A 19 3.30 0.50 -5.82
CA CYS A 19 3.11 1.90 -6.17
C CYS A 19 4.05 2.27 -7.30
N HIS A 20 3.48 2.83 -8.36
CA HIS A 20 4.19 3.28 -9.54
C HIS A 20 4.02 4.79 -9.65
N ALA A 21 5.13 5.51 -9.79
CA ALA A 21 5.12 6.94 -10.08
C ALA A 21 5.57 7.17 -11.53
N PRO A 22 4.83 7.96 -12.34
CA PRO A 22 5.31 8.38 -13.66
C PRO A 22 6.35 9.50 -13.50
N GLY A 23 7.53 9.34 -14.12
CA GLY A 23 8.60 10.36 -14.14
C GLY A 23 9.91 9.90 -13.49
N THR A 24 10.80 10.87 -13.25
CA THR A 24 12.13 10.63 -12.66
C THR A 24 12.00 10.09 -11.24
N THR A 25 12.71 8.99 -10.95
CA THR A 25 12.72 8.32 -9.63
C THR A 25 13.82 8.84 -8.70
N GLU A 26 14.66 9.77 -9.17
CA GLU A 26 15.61 10.49 -8.32
C GLU A 26 14.85 11.49 -7.44
N ASP A 27 15.21 11.54 -6.15
CA ASP A 27 14.69 12.47 -5.14
C ASP A 27 13.19 12.36 -4.78
N VAL A 28 12.56 11.19 -4.98
CA VAL A 28 11.20 10.93 -4.49
C VAL A 28 11.20 10.08 -3.22
N ASN A 29 10.54 10.57 -2.18
CA ASN A 29 10.20 9.81 -0.98
C ASN A 29 8.81 9.18 -1.14
N VAL A 30 8.74 7.87 -0.95
CA VAL A 30 7.49 7.11 -1.03
C VAL A 30 7.13 6.56 0.33
N SER A 31 5.88 6.77 0.73
CA SER A 31 5.33 6.26 1.97
C SER A 31 3.94 5.66 1.74
N TRP A 32 3.57 4.75 2.62
CA TRP A 32 2.28 4.08 2.60
C TRP A 32 1.49 4.45 3.86
N GLU A 33 0.23 4.81 3.68
CA GLU A 33 -0.70 5.11 4.76
C GLU A 33 -1.89 4.16 4.67
N ILE A 34 -2.17 3.43 5.74
CA ILE A 34 -3.30 2.50 5.79
C ILE A 34 -4.33 3.06 6.77
N LYS A 35 -5.58 3.17 6.34
CA LYS A 35 -6.70 3.61 7.16
C LYS A 35 -7.68 2.47 7.36
N GLY A 36 -8.23 2.36 8.56
CA GLY A 36 -9.18 1.30 8.91
C GLY A 36 -8.54 0.02 9.42
N LEU A 37 -7.22 -0.01 9.61
CA LEU A 37 -6.55 -1.04 10.42
C LEU A 37 -6.43 -0.57 11.88
N PRO A 38 -6.47 -1.49 12.87
CA PRO A 38 -6.06 -1.20 14.23
C PRO A 38 -4.66 -0.57 14.24
N ARG A 39 -4.39 0.37 15.14
CA ARG A 39 -3.08 1.06 15.27
C ARG A 39 -1.87 0.11 15.31
N GLU A 40 -2.03 -1.08 15.90
CA GLU A 40 -0.99 -2.13 15.93
C GLU A 40 -0.65 -2.72 14.55
N LEU A 41 -1.57 -2.63 13.59
CA LEU A 41 -1.44 -3.08 12.21
C LEU A 41 -1.20 -1.93 11.22
N GLU A 42 -1.15 -0.67 11.68
CA GLU A 42 -0.75 0.47 10.85
C GLU A 42 0.71 0.31 10.42
N GLN A 43 0.92 -0.39 9.31
CA GLN A 43 2.24 -0.51 8.70
C GLN A 43 2.55 0.79 7.94
N ARG A 44 3.32 1.70 8.57
CA ARG A 44 4.08 2.68 7.78
C ARG A 44 5.15 1.89 7.05
N GLY A 45 4.99 1.74 5.73
CA GLY A 45 6.05 1.19 4.88
C GLY A 45 7.35 1.95 5.12
N VAL A 46 8.48 1.23 5.08
CA VAL A 46 9.80 1.81 5.33
C VAL A 46 10.05 2.94 4.31
N PRO A 47 10.25 4.19 4.76
CA PRO A 47 10.68 5.27 3.90
C PRO A 47 12.08 4.92 3.39
N GLY A 48 12.26 4.83 2.09
CA GLY A 48 13.58 4.57 1.54
C GLY A 48 13.61 4.74 0.02
N PRO A 49 14.81 5.00 -0.54
CA PRO A 49 15.05 4.94 -1.97
C PRO A 49 14.97 3.48 -2.44
N ALA A 50 13.77 2.90 -2.45
CA ALA A 50 13.55 1.61 -3.08
C ALA A 50 13.38 1.83 -4.59
N PRO A 51 13.87 0.89 -5.43
CA PRO A 51 13.63 0.98 -6.86
C PRO A 51 12.12 0.93 -7.13
N ASN A 52 11.65 1.79 -8.03
CA ASN A 52 10.29 1.75 -8.56
C ASN A 52 10.09 0.41 -9.32
N PRO A 53 9.05 -0.39 -9.05
CA PRO A 53 7.95 -0.11 -8.12
C PRO A 53 8.28 -0.31 -6.64
N TRP A 54 7.81 0.63 -5.83
CA TRP A 54 7.79 0.47 -4.37
C TRP A 54 6.76 -0.59 -4.01
N THR A 55 7.18 -1.63 -3.30
CA THR A 55 6.30 -2.74 -2.93
C THR A 55 5.95 -2.70 -1.44
N LEU A 56 4.71 -3.07 -1.12
CA LEU A 56 4.25 -3.27 0.26
C LEU A 56 3.51 -4.60 0.35
N ALA A 57 4.02 -5.51 1.20
CA ALA A 57 3.36 -6.76 1.52
C ALA A 57 2.48 -6.57 2.75
N LEU A 58 1.20 -6.92 2.64
CA LEU A 58 0.22 -6.82 3.71
C LEU A 58 -0.41 -8.17 3.99
N LYS A 59 -0.76 -8.36 5.26
CA LYS A 59 -1.54 -9.48 5.75
C LYS A 59 -2.76 -8.91 6.46
N LEU A 60 -3.92 -9.02 5.81
CA LEU A 60 -5.16 -8.37 6.21
C LEU A 60 -6.12 -9.41 6.81
N PRO A 61 -6.64 -9.22 8.03
CA PRO A 61 -7.64 -10.11 8.60
C PRO A 61 -8.97 -9.95 7.85
N LEU A 62 -9.58 -11.08 7.43
CA LEU A 62 -10.85 -11.05 6.71
C LEU A 62 -12.06 -10.66 7.59
N SER A 63 -11.89 -10.74 8.91
CA SER A 63 -12.93 -10.39 9.88
C SER A 63 -13.03 -8.89 10.18
N GLN A 64 -12.15 -8.06 9.60
CA GLN A 64 -12.12 -6.62 9.81
C GLN A 64 -12.67 -5.86 8.60
N PRO A 65 -13.19 -4.64 8.79
CA PRO A 65 -13.63 -3.79 7.69
C PRO A 65 -12.49 -3.56 6.70
N SER A 66 -12.82 -3.56 5.40
CA SER A 66 -11.87 -3.34 4.31
C SER A 66 -11.09 -2.05 4.54
N PRO A 67 -9.77 -2.14 4.81
CA PRO A 67 -8.98 -0.95 4.99
C PRO A 67 -8.74 -0.30 3.63
N SER A 68 -8.49 1.01 3.64
CA SER A 68 -8.00 1.72 2.46
C SER A 68 -6.51 1.96 2.59
N ILE A 69 -5.80 1.85 1.48
CA ILE A 69 -4.37 2.11 1.42
C ILE A 69 -4.07 3.26 0.50
N THR A 70 -3.21 4.16 0.94
CA THR A 70 -2.74 5.32 0.19
C THR A 70 -1.24 5.22 -0.01
N CYS A 71 -0.79 5.22 -1.26
CA CYS A 71 0.59 5.51 -1.59
C CYS A 71 0.77 7.02 -1.70
N VAL A 72 1.75 7.56 -0.98
CA VAL A 72 2.14 8.97 -1.01
C VAL A 72 3.52 9.06 -1.62
N VAL A 73 3.62 9.72 -2.77
CA VAL A 73 4.89 10.03 -3.46
C VAL A 73 5.15 11.51 -3.28
N SER A 74 6.31 11.86 -2.73
CA SER A 74 6.68 13.24 -2.40
C SER A 74 8.08 13.56 -2.87
N ASN A 75 8.29 14.74 -3.42
CA ASN A 75 9.59 15.35 -3.62
C ASN A 75 9.56 16.77 -3.03
N PRO A 76 10.67 17.55 -3.05
CA PRO A 76 10.69 18.88 -2.44
C PRO A 76 9.67 19.89 -3.00
N GLY A 77 9.14 19.67 -4.21
CA GLY A 77 8.24 20.61 -4.90
C GLY A 77 6.80 20.12 -5.12
N ASP A 78 6.53 18.83 -4.93
CA ASP A 78 5.27 18.18 -5.29
C ASP A 78 4.97 16.98 -4.38
N ARG A 79 3.68 16.74 -4.15
CA ARG A 79 3.19 15.59 -3.39
C ARG A 79 1.98 15.00 -4.08
N LYS A 80 2.09 13.76 -4.52
CA LYS A 80 1.00 13.00 -5.15
C LYS A 80 0.57 11.85 -4.27
N THR A 81 -0.71 11.52 -4.36
CA THR A 81 -1.28 10.39 -3.62
C THR A 81 -2.13 9.54 -4.55
N ALA A 82 -2.16 8.24 -4.27
CA ALA A 82 -3.08 7.31 -4.90
C ALA A 82 -3.68 6.43 -3.81
N THR A 83 -4.99 6.31 -3.77
CA THR A 83 -5.70 5.49 -2.78
C THR A 83 -6.42 4.33 -3.46
N ARG A 84 -6.39 3.16 -2.82
CA ARG A 84 -7.14 1.97 -3.21
C ARG A 84 -7.84 1.36 -2.00
N ASP A 85 -9.01 0.81 -2.24
CA ASP A 85 -9.72 0.00 -1.27
C ASP A 85 -9.13 -1.42 -1.28
N LEU A 86 -8.83 -1.98 -0.10
CA LEU A 86 -8.24 -3.33 -0.02
C LEU A 86 -9.29 -4.44 -0.13
N GLY A 87 -10.57 -4.14 0.04
CA GLY A 87 -11.68 -5.05 -0.22
C GLY A 87 -11.77 -5.46 -1.69
N GLU A 88 -11.40 -4.57 -2.61
CA GLU A 88 -11.28 -4.88 -4.04
C GLU A 88 -10.32 -6.05 -4.33
N PHE A 89 -9.30 -6.24 -3.49
CA PHE A 89 -8.31 -7.31 -3.66
C PHE A 89 -8.65 -8.56 -2.85
N CYS A 90 -9.26 -8.40 -1.68
CA CYS A 90 -9.49 -9.49 -0.74
C CYS A 90 -10.92 -10.05 -0.75
N GLY A 91 -11.83 -9.49 -1.56
CA GLY A 91 -13.18 -10.03 -1.78
C GLY A 91 -14.14 -9.79 -0.62
N HIS A 92 -14.04 -8.63 0.03
CA HIS A 92 -14.96 -8.19 1.09
C HIS A 92 -16.16 -7.42 0.56
#